data_AF-A0A372QJP2-F1
#
_entry.id   AF-A0A372QJP2-F1
#
_cell.length_a   1.000
_cell.length_b   1.000
_cell.length_c   1.000
_cell.angle_alpha   90.00
_cell.angle_beta   90.00
_cell.angle_gamma   90.00
#
_symmetry.space_group_name_H-M   'P 1'
#
loop_
_entity.id
_entity.type
_entity.pdbx_description
1 polymer ?
#
loop_
_entity_poly.entity_id
_entity_poly.type
_entity_poly.pdbx_seq_one_letter_code
_entity_poly.pdbx_strand_id
1 'polypeptide(L)'
;LENLHKIGYYHKNLHSGNILQIDNIPYISDFRISEPPFRLKSDNKICGVLPYIAPEVLNGESYTLLSDIYSFGVIMAELSTGKPPFYNRKHDANLALEIYNGIRPEFGKGTPEIYKELAHKCMNADSNQRPTANEL
;
A
#
# COMPACT_ATOMS: atom_id res chain seq x y z
N LEU A 1 -0.97 7.66 -9.31
CA LEU A 1 -1.95 6.70 -8.78
C LEU A 1 -3.37 7.08 -9.20
N GLU A 2 -3.79 8.32 -8.94
CA GLU A 2 -5.08 8.88 -9.39
C GLU A 2 -5.47 8.51 -10.83
N ASN A 3 -4.58 8.71 -11.81
CA ASN A 3 -4.88 8.38 -13.21
C ASN A 3 -5.23 6.89 -13.44
N LEU A 4 -4.58 5.97 -12.70
CA LEU A 4 -4.87 4.54 -12.76
C LEU A 4 -6.25 4.24 -12.13
N HIS A 5 -6.52 4.85 -10.97
CA HIS A 5 -7.77 4.66 -10.25
C HIS A 5 -8.97 5.26 -11.01
N LYS A 6 -8.79 6.38 -11.72
CA LYS A 6 -9.82 7.01 -12.57
C LYS A 6 -10.30 6.10 -13.70
N ILE A 7 -9.41 5.25 -14.25
CA ILE A 7 -9.78 4.26 -15.27
C ILE A 7 -10.26 2.93 -14.64
N GLY A 8 -10.41 2.87 -13.32
CA GLY A 8 -10.90 1.72 -12.56
C GLY A 8 -9.86 0.65 -12.24
N TYR A 9 -8.59 0.86 -12.58
CA TYR A 9 -7.54 -0.14 -12.33
C TYR A 9 -6.90 0.07 -10.96
N TYR A 10 -6.52 -1.03 -10.31
CA TYR A 10 -5.66 -1.04 -9.13
C TYR A 10 -4.38 -1.82 -9.40
N HIS A 11 -3.29 -1.41 -8.74
CA HIS A 11 -1.94 -1.85 -9.00
C HIS A 11 -1.62 -3.23 -8.42
N LYS A 12 -2.15 -3.53 -7.22
CA LYS A 12 -1.93 -4.78 -6.43
C LYS A 12 -0.52 -4.99 -5.89
N ASN A 13 0.50 -4.43 -6.52
CA ASN A 13 1.91 -4.52 -6.10
C ASN A 13 2.59 -3.15 -6.00
N LEU A 14 1.92 -2.17 -5.40
CA LEU A 14 2.51 -0.85 -5.21
C LEU A 14 3.48 -0.88 -4.02
N HIS A 15 4.75 -0.60 -4.25
CA HIS A 15 5.79 -0.44 -3.23
C HIS A 15 6.91 0.45 -3.77
N SER A 16 7.84 0.88 -2.91
CA SER A 16 8.96 1.75 -3.29
C SER A 16 9.79 1.19 -4.45
N GLY A 17 10.07 -0.11 -4.46
CA GLY A 17 10.77 -0.79 -5.56
C GLY A 17 10.08 -0.72 -6.94
N ASN A 18 8.80 -0.35 -7.00
CA ASN A 18 8.04 -0.15 -8.24
C ASN A 18 7.83 1.35 -8.57
N ILE A 19 8.49 2.24 -7.85
CA ILE A 19 8.56 3.67 -8.15
C ILE A 19 9.93 3.98 -8.74
N LEU A 20 9.95 4.34 -10.02
CA LEU A 20 11.15 4.70 -10.76
C LEU A 20 11.32 6.22 -10.75
N GLN A 21 12.56 6.70 -10.75
CA GLN A 21 12.87 8.12 -10.88
C GLN A 21 13.57 8.37 -12.22
N ILE A 22 12.95 9.19 -13.08
CA ILE A 22 13.52 9.62 -14.36
C ILE A 22 13.52 11.14 -14.33
N ASP A 23 14.69 11.77 -14.49
CA ASP A 23 14.85 13.23 -14.47
C ASP A 23 14.19 13.93 -13.25
N ASN A 24 14.35 13.33 -12.06
CA ASN A 24 13.73 13.75 -10.79
C ASN A 24 12.20 13.70 -10.75
N ILE A 25 11.56 13.04 -11.71
CA ILE A 25 10.13 12.79 -11.72
C ILE A 25 9.86 11.32 -11.32
N PRO A 26 9.02 11.07 -10.30
CA PRO A 26 8.66 9.70 -9.91
C PRO A 26 7.58 9.13 -10.83
N TYR A 27 7.76 7.87 -11.25
CA TYR A 27 6.84 7.10 -12.08
C TYR A 27 6.50 5.77 -11.41
N ILE A 28 5.21 5.45 -11.33
CA ILE A 28 4.74 4.12 -10.94
C ILE A 28 4.98 3.17 -12.11
N SER A 29 5.50 1.97 -11.83
CA SER A 29 5.88 0.95 -12.82
C SER A 29 5.40 -0.45 -12.40
N ASP A 30 5.59 -1.44 -13.28
CA ASP A 30 5.17 -2.84 -13.07
C ASP A 30 3.65 -3.07 -12.96
N PHE A 31 2.93 -2.65 -14.01
CA PHE A 31 1.49 -2.88 -14.16
C PHE A 31 1.12 -4.31 -14.63
N ARG A 32 2.07 -5.25 -14.64
CA ARG A 32 1.88 -6.59 -15.24
C ARG A 32 0.74 -7.39 -14.61
N ILE A 33 0.47 -7.11 -13.34
CA ILE A 33 -0.60 -7.75 -12.57
C ILE A 33 -1.77 -6.80 -12.30
N SER A 34 -1.75 -5.58 -12.82
CA SER A 34 -2.84 -4.62 -12.60
C SER A 34 -4.14 -5.12 -13.25
N GLU A 35 -5.25 -4.97 -12.54
CA GLU A 35 -6.53 -5.54 -12.93
C GLU A 35 -7.66 -4.50 -12.89
N PRO A 36 -8.64 -4.60 -13.81
CA PRO A 36 -9.87 -3.83 -13.72
C PRO A 36 -10.78 -4.41 -12.62
N PRO A 37 -11.76 -3.64 -12.11
CA PRO A 37 -12.57 -4.04 -10.97
C PRO A 37 -13.59 -5.14 -11.28
N PHE A 38 -13.84 -5.40 -12.57
CA PHE A 38 -14.90 -6.30 -13.04
C PHE A 38 -14.40 -7.64 -13.58
N ARG A 39 -13.09 -7.93 -13.57
CA ARG A 39 -12.63 -9.27 -13.92
C ARG A 39 -13.09 -10.23 -12.82
N LEU A 40 -13.86 -11.25 -13.22
CA LEU A 40 -14.29 -12.35 -12.36
C LEU A 40 -13.08 -12.87 -11.58
N LYS A 41 -13.25 -12.98 -10.25
CA LYS A 41 -12.30 -13.44 -9.22
C LYS A 41 -11.57 -14.71 -9.64
N SER A 42 -10.63 -14.60 -10.56
CA SER A 42 -9.83 -15.70 -11.08
C SER A 42 -8.51 -15.64 -10.34
N ASP A 43 -8.38 -16.61 -9.45
CA ASP A 43 -7.30 -16.84 -8.49
C ASP A 43 -7.18 -15.76 -7.40
N ASN A 44 -7.71 -16.07 -6.20
CA ASN A 44 -7.48 -15.36 -4.93
C ASN A 44 -6.01 -15.44 -4.46
N LYS A 45 -5.05 -15.44 -5.39
CA LYS A 45 -3.64 -15.48 -5.06
C LYS A 45 -3.22 -14.11 -4.55
N ILE A 46 -2.94 -14.05 -3.26
CA ILE A 46 -2.30 -12.88 -2.63
C ILE A 46 -0.98 -12.64 -3.36
N CYS A 47 -0.75 -11.40 -3.79
CA CYS A 47 0.42 -10.99 -4.55
C CYS A 47 1.02 -9.68 -4.03
N GLY A 48 2.27 -9.43 -4.38
CA GLY A 48 3.01 -8.27 -3.94
C GLY A 48 3.80 -8.47 -2.65
N VAL A 49 4.33 -7.36 -2.12
CA VAL A 49 5.35 -7.38 -1.06
C VAL A 49 4.68 -7.19 0.31
N LEU A 50 4.84 -8.16 1.21
CA LEU A 50 4.03 -8.35 2.42
C LEU A 50 3.70 -7.08 3.22
N PRO A 51 4.66 -6.19 3.59
CA PRO A 51 4.35 -4.99 4.36
C PRO A 51 3.41 -3.99 3.67
N TYR A 52 3.32 -4.04 2.34
CA TYR A 52 2.50 -3.12 1.54
C TYR A 52 1.11 -3.70 1.24
N ILE A 53 0.85 -4.97 1.59
CA ILE A 53 -0.42 -5.63 1.35
C ILE A 53 -1.42 -5.20 2.42
N ALA A 54 -2.58 -4.74 1.98
CA ALA A 54 -3.64 -4.25 2.86
C ALA A 54 -4.23 -5.38 3.74
N PRO A 55 -4.68 -5.08 4.98
CA PRO A 55 -5.14 -6.09 5.92
C PRO A 55 -6.33 -6.90 5.41
N GLU A 56 -7.27 -6.29 4.68
CA GLU A 56 -8.40 -6.99 4.07
C GLU A 56 -7.95 -8.04 3.05
N VAL A 57 -6.90 -7.74 2.29
CA VAL A 57 -6.31 -8.67 1.32
C VAL A 57 -5.60 -9.83 2.02
N LEU A 58 -4.89 -9.55 3.12
CA LEU A 58 -4.29 -10.59 3.96
C LEU A 58 -5.34 -11.52 4.59
N ASN A 59 -6.56 -11.01 4.80
CA ASN A 59 -7.73 -11.78 5.26
C ASN A 59 -8.41 -12.59 4.13
N GLY A 60 -7.87 -12.56 2.91
CA GLY A 60 -8.41 -13.28 1.75
C GLY A 60 -9.51 -12.53 1.00
N GLU A 61 -9.73 -11.25 1.30
CA GLU A 61 -10.62 -10.39 0.51
C GLU A 61 -9.93 -9.95 -0.79
N SER A 62 -10.73 -9.49 -1.76
CA SER A 62 -10.22 -9.05 -3.05
C SER A 62 -9.52 -7.69 -2.94
N TYR A 63 -8.51 -7.47 -3.78
CA TYR A 63 -7.90 -6.15 -3.93
C TYR A 63 -8.92 -5.11 -4.41
N THR A 64 -8.76 -3.89 -3.92
CA THR A 64 -9.56 -2.74 -4.34
C THR A 64 -8.64 -1.54 -4.63
N LEU A 65 -9.22 -0.46 -5.16
CA LEU A 65 -8.54 0.83 -5.26
C LEU A 65 -7.97 1.28 -3.90
N LEU A 66 -8.71 1.02 -2.82
CA LEU A 66 -8.33 1.41 -1.45
C LEU A 66 -7.23 0.52 -0.87
N SER A 67 -6.97 -0.65 -1.46
CA SER A 67 -5.83 -1.48 -1.11
C SER A 67 -4.51 -0.86 -1.61
N ASP A 68 -4.49 -0.20 -2.77
CA ASP A 68 -3.32 0.58 -3.21
C ASP A 68 -3.08 1.80 -2.31
N ILE A 69 -4.14 2.40 -1.75
CA ILE A 69 -4.01 3.53 -0.82
C ILE A 69 -3.32 3.09 0.47
N TYR A 70 -3.62 1.88 0.96
CA TYR A 70 -2.88 1.29 2.06
C TYR A 70 -1.39 1.19 1.74
N SER A 71 -1.04 0.64 0.57
CA SER A 71 0.35 0.55 0.11
C SER A 71 1.03 1.91 0.02
N PHE A 72 0.31 2.94 -0.44
CA PHE A 72 0.80 4.32 -0.45
C PHE A 72 1.12 4.84 0.96
N GLY A 73 0.27 4.58 1.95
CA GLY A 73 0.55 4.92 3.35
C GLY A 73 1.79 4.23 3.92
N VAL A 74 2.07 2.98 3.50
CA VAL A 74 3.29 2.25 3.87
C VAL A 74 4.53 2.90 3.21
N ILE A 75 4.43 3.30 1.94
CA ILE A 75 5.50 4.05 1.25
C ILE A 75 5.78 5.38 1.97
N MET A 76 4.76 6.07 2.45
CA MET A 76 4.95 7.30 3.24
C MET A 76 5.81 7.04 4.49
N ALA A 77 5.52 5.98 5.24
CA ALA A 77 6.31 5.62 6.42
C ALA A 77 7.75 5.21 6.06
N GLU A 78 7.94 4.51 4.95
CA GLU A 78 9.27 4.17 4.42
C GLU A 78 10.08 5.41 4.03
N LEU A 79 9.48 6.38 3.32
CA LEU A 79 10.13 7.65 2.97
C LEU A 79 10.51 8.45 4.21
N SER A 80 9.67 8.41 5.24
CA SER A 80 9.91 9.07 6.52
C SER A 80 11.10 8.47 7.28
N THR A 81 11.29 7.15 7.24
CA THR A 81 12.38 6.47 7.96
C THR A 81 13.65 6.29 7.14
N GLY A 82 13.54 6.31 5.81
CA GLY A 82 14.60 5.90 4.88
C GLY A 82 14.92 4.40 4.97
N LYS A 83 14.04 3.59 5.56
CA LYS A 83 14.24 2.15 5.78
C LYS A 83 13.04 1.37 5.26
N PRO A 84 13.25 0.13 4.77
CA PRO A 84 12.14 -0.75 4.43
C PRO A 84 11.15 -0.90 5.60
N PRO A 85 9.83 -0.97 5.33
CA PRO A 85 8.84 -1.18 6.38
C PRO A 85 9.11 -2.50 7.09
N PHE A 86 9.10 -2.47 8.43
CA PHE A 86 9.45 -3.61 9.29
C PHE A 86 10.86 -4.20 9.03
N TYR A 87 11.85 -3.39 8.64
CA TYR A 87 13.23 -3.82 8.33
C TYR A 87 13.91 -4.73 9.37
N ASN A 88 13.47 -4.69 10.63
CA ASN A 88 13.99 -5.48 11.74
C ASN A 88 13.21 -6.78 11.99
N ARG A 89 12.30 -7.17 11.09
CA ARG A 89 11.43 -8.33 11.25
C ARG A 89 11.51 -9.24 10.03
N LYS A 90 11.18 -10.52 10.23
CA LYS A 90 11.01 -11.45 9.11
C LYS A 90 9.67 -11.16 8.43
N HIS A 91 9.67 -11.13 7.10
CA HIS A 91 8.46 -10.96 6.31
C HIS A 91 7.79 -12.32 6.09
N ASP A 92 7.18 -12.84 7.16
CA ASP A 92 6.54 -14.15 7.20
C ASP A 92 5.07 -14.08 7.63
N ALA A 93 4.44 -15.24 7.80
CA ALA A 93 3.02 -15.33 8.19
C ALA A 93 2.72 -14.68 9.56
N ASN A 94 3.69 -14.59 10.47
CA ASN A 94 3.48 -13.92 11.75
C ASN A 94 3.36 -12.41 11.54
N LEU A 95 4.23 -11.83 10.71
CA LEU A 95 4.14 -10.42 10.35
C LEU A 95 2.80 -10.11 9.65
N ALA A 96 2.36 -10.99 8.75
CA ALA A 96 1.07 -10.87 8.08
C ALA A 96 -0.10 -10.78 9.08
N LEU A 97 -0.11 -11.69 10.08
CA LEU A 97 -1.13 -11.73 11.12
C LEU A 97 -1.12 -10.48 11.99
N GLU A 98 0.05 -9.97 12.35
CA GLU A 98 0.13 -8.75 13.16
C GLU A 98 -0.29 -7.51 12.38
N ILE A 99 0.02 -7.42 11.08
CA ILE A 99 -0.46 -6.33 10.21
C ILE A 99 -1.98 -6.34 10.15
N TYR A 100 -2.57 -7.52 9.97
CA TYR A 100 -4.02 -7.73 10.05
C TYR A 100 -4.57 -7.26 11.41
N ASN A 101 -3.89 -7.58 12.50
CA ASN A 101 -4.24 -7.14 13.87
C ASN A 101 -3.94 -5.67 14.18
N GLY A 102 -3.45 -4.89 13.21
CA GLY A 102 -3.36 -3.43 13.33
C GLY A 102 -1.97 -2.86 13.53
N ILE A 103 -0.89 -3.65 13.55
CA ILE A 103 0.45 -3.03 13.57
C ILE A 103 0.69 -2.25 12.29
N ARG A 104 1.44 -1.15 12.38
CA ARG A 104 1.82 -0.31 11.24
C ARG A 104 3.32 -0.01 11.28
N PRO A 105 3.95 0.31 10.14
CA PRO A 105 5.33 0.75 10.12
C PRO A 105 5.54 2.00 10.99
N GLU A 106 6.72 2.11 11.58
CA GLU A 106 7.12 3.28 12.36
C GLU A 106 7.52 4.44 11.45
N PHE A 107 7.52 5.66 11.99
CA PHE A 107 7.97 6.87 11.32
C PHE A 107 9.33 7.33 11.86
N GLY A 108 10.12 7.99 11.00
CA GLY A 108 11.41 8.56 11.36
C GLY A 108 11.27 9.70 12.38
N LYS A 109 12.32 9.92 13.17
CA LYS A 109 12.38 11.03 14.13
C LYS A 109 12.26 12.38 13.40
N GLY A 110 11.38 13.25 13.88
CA GLY A 110 11.15 14.58 13.30
C GLY A 110 10.13 14.61 12.16
N THR A 111 9.50 13.48 11.83
CA THR A 111 8.40 13.45 10.85
C THR A 111 7.24 14.35 11.32
N PRO A 112 6.76 15.29 10.49
CA PRO A 112 5.65 16.17 10.84
C PRO A 112 4.39 15.38 11.19
N GLU A 113 3.63 15.83 12.19
CA GLU A 113 2.45 15.08 12.66
C GLU A 113 1.37 14.95 11.59
N ILE A 114 1.13 16.01 10.82
CA ILE A 114 0.19 15.99 9.68
C ILE A 114 0.53 14.91 8.64
N TYR A 115 1.82 14.62 8.45
CA TYR A 115 2.27 13.57 7.54
C TYR A 115 1.96 12.17 8.09
N LYS A 116 2.17 11.97 9.40
CA LYS A 116 1.82 10.71 10.07
C LYS A 116 0.32 10.49 10.09
N GLU A 117 -0.47 11.54 10.39
CA GLU A 117 -1.93 11.47 10.40
C GLU A 117 -2.46 11.03 9.03
N LEU A 118 -1.95 11.63 7.94
CA LEU A 118 -2.31 11.23 6.59
C LEU A 118 -1.90 9.78 6.30
N ALA A 119 -0.66 9.39 6.61
CA ALA A 119 -0.18 8.03 6.39
C ALA A 119 -0.98 6.99 7.20
N HIS A 120 -1.34 7.29 8.45
CA HIS A 120 -2.22 6.46 9.27
C HIS A 120 -3.63 6.37 8.69
N LYS A 121 -4.17 7.48 8.17
CA LYS A 121 -5.47 7.49 7.48
C LYS A 121 -5.44 6.59 6.23
N CYS A 122 -4.38 6.66 5.44
CA CYS A 122 -4.14 5.75 4.31
C CYS A 122 -4.06 4.29 4.74
N MET A 123 -3.45 4.01 5.90
CA MET A 123 -3.28 2.65 6.44
C MET A 123 -4.41 2.20 7.38
N ASN A 124 -5.59 2.83 7.34
CA ASN A 124 -6.71 2.45 8.20
C ASN A 124 -7.10 0.97 7.95
N ALA A 125 -7.45 0.24 9.02
CA ALA A 125 -7.88 -1.15 8.92
C ALA A 125 -9.18 -1.29 8.12
N ASP A 126 -10.16 -0.40 8.34
CA ASP A 126 -11.34 -0.30 7.50
C ASP A 126 -10.97 0.46 6.22
N SER A 127 -11.05 -0.23 5.08
CA SER A 127 -10.74 0.36 3.78
C SER A 127 -11.59 1.58 3.47
N ASN A 128 -12.85 1.63 3.93
CA ASN A 128 -13.77 2.73 3.66
C ASN A 128 -13.41 4.03 4.40
N GLN A 129 -12.53 3.96 5.40
CA GLN A 129 -12.02 5.14 6.12
C GLN A 129 -10.76 5.71 5.47
N ARG A 130 -10.21 5.03 4.44
CA ARG A 130 -9.06 5.51 3.68
C ARG A 130 -9.50 6.58 2.68
N PRO A 131 -8.68 7.61 2.42
CA PRO A 131 -8.96 8.54 1.33
C PRO A 131 -8.87 7.82 -0.01
N THR A 132 -9.53 8.36 -1.03
CA THR A 132 -9.30 8.01 -2.43
C THR A 132 -8.03 8.68 -2.95
N ALA A 133 -7.48 8.22 -4.08
CA ALA A 133 -6.32 8.86 -4.68
C ALA A 133 -6.57 10.32 -5.13
N ASN A 134 -7.82 10.76 -5.29
CA ASN A 134 -8.18 12.15 -5.61
C ASN A 134 -8.23 13.05 -4.36
N GLU A 135 -8.32 12.46 -3.16
CA GLU A 135 -8.39 13.18 -1.88
C GLU A 135 -7.02 13.32 -1.20
N LEU A 136 -5.98 12.73 -1.80
CA LEU A 136 -4.58 12.85 -1.42
C LEU A 136 -3.93 14.05 -2.10
#